data_AF-A0A316GDH2-F1
#
_entry.id   AF-A0A316GDH2-F1
#
_cell.length_a   1.000
_cell.length_b   1.000
_cell.length_c   1.000
_cell.angle_alpha   90.00
_cell.angle_beta   90.00
_cell.angle_gamma   90.00
#
_symmetry.space_group_name_H-M   'P 1'
#
loop_
_entity.id
_entity.type
_entity.pdbx_description
1 polymer ?
#
loop_
_entity_poly.entity_id
_entity_poly.type
_entity_poly.pdbx_seq_one_letter_code
_entity_poly.pdbx_strand_id
1 'polypeptide(L)'
;MKSLGDLKRKVGATRSGSVPAAFREAARRTLLAWVDMAETHRLDMRQALRRLRDGEAAVEVARAALGAQASDPTGPMAQADCRKGCAFCCILLGSDGGTMTGVEAARLHEALAPLADQPDGRDWHPSACAALDPETRLCRAYEARPAICRSYISPDAALCERVAQGEAVAGPGVLGGHTLYLSVLTLTREALRGVTAVPTYSLSKIASAAVEGVPLADALDGARHAPRELTEEIGRQKAALGR
;
A
#
# COMPACT_ATOMS: atom_id res chain seq x y z
N MET A 1 1.67 -20.36 18.56
CA MET A 1 0.28 -20.08 18.11
C MET A 1 -0.20 -21.32 17.35
N LYS A 2 -1.30 -21.97 17.75
CA LYS A 2 -1.70 -23.28 17.24
C LYS A 2 -3.08 -23.30 16.56
N SER A 3 -3.94 -22.32 16.82
CA SER A 3 -5.29 -22.21 16.23
C SER A 3 -5.66 -20.78 15.82
N LEU A 4 -6.69 -20.61 14.98
CA LEU A 4 -7.25 -19.29 14.66
C LEU A 4 -7.80 -18.58 15.91
N GLY A 5 -8.33 -19.32 16.88
CA GLY A 5 -8.68 -18.78 18.19
C GLY A 5 -7.49 -18.19 18.96
N ASP A 6 -6.30 -18.82 18.88
CA ASP A 6 -5.07 -18.26 19.47
C ASP A 6 -4.67 -16.96 18.77
N LEU A 7 -4.77 -16.93 17.44
CA LEU A 7 -4.50 -15.73 16.63
C LEU A 7 -5.44 -14.60 16.99
N LYS A 8 -6.75 -14.88 17.08
CA LYS A 8 -7.77 -13.91 17.50
C LYS A 8 -7.46 -13.32 18.86
N ARG A 9 -7.15 -14.16 19.86
CA ARG A 9 -6.73 -13.70 21.20
C ARG A 9 -5.45 -12.86 21.15
N LYS A 10 -4.46 -13.27 20.35
CA LYS A 10 -3.20 -12.54 20.18
C LYS A 10 -3.44 -11.16 19.56
N VAL A 11 -4.22 -11.07 18.49
CA VAL A 11 -4.60 -9.80 17.84
C VAL A 11 -5.36 -8.91 18.85
N GLY A 12 -6.33 -9.46 19.57
CA GLY A 12 -7.10 -8.75 20.60
C GLY A 12 -6.21 -8.14 21.70
N ALA A 13 -5.20 -8.88 22.14
CA ALA A 13 -4.26 -8.42 23.17
C ALA A 13 -3.11 -7.54 22.65
N THR A 14 -2.90 -7.46 21.33
CA THR A 14 -1.75 -6.75 20.75
C THR A 14 -1.87 -5.24 20.98
N ARG A 15 -0.83 -4.63 21.55
CA ARG A 15 -0.73 -3.17 21.69
C ARG A 15 0.27 -2.66 20.68
N SER A 16 -0.08 -1.59 19.95
CA SER A 16 0.84 -0.91 19.06
C SER A 16 0.82 0.59 19.35
N GLY A 17 1.94 1.09 19.88
CA GLY A 17 2.16 2.50 20.17
C GLY A 17 2.45 3.34 18.91
N SER A 18 2.92 2.71 17.83
CA SER A 18 3.22 3.37 16.56
C SER A 18 1.97 3.71 15.75
N VAL A 19 0.89 2.93 15.89
CA VAL A 19 -0.38 3.21 15.22
C VAL A 19 -1.05 4.48 15.79
N PRO A 20 -1.52 5.42 14.93
CA PRO A 20 -2.26 6.60 15.35
C PRO A 20 -3.48 6.25 16.20
N ALA A 21 -3.76 7.05 17.23
CA ALA A 21 -4.85 6.77 18.18
C ALA A 21 -6.21 6.64 17.48
N ALA A 22 -6.50 7.51 16.51
CA ALA A 22 -7.73 7.49 15.72
C ALA A 22 -7.95 6.19 14.93
N PHE A 23 -6.87 5.48 14.57
CA PHE A 23 -6.93 4.27 13.74
C PHE A 23 -6.72 2.97 14.52
N ARG A 24 -6.25 3.04 15.77
CA ARG A 24 -5.86 1.85 16.53
C ARG A 24 -7.01 0.85 16.72
N GLU A 25 -8.15 1.33 17.20
CA GLU A 25 -9.31 0.47 17.44
C GLU A 25 -9.97 0.04 16.14
N ALA A 26 -10.03 0.91 15.13
CA ALA A 26 -10.54 0.54 13.81
C ALA A 26 -9.70 -0.57 13.16
N ALA A 27 -8.37 -0.46 13.21
CA ALA A 27 -7.46 -1.46 12.68
C ALA A 27 -7.57 -2.79 13.44
N ARG A 28 -7.67 -2.75 14.78
CA ARG A 28 -7.89 -3.96 15.59
C ARG A 28 -9.21 -4.65 15.24
N ARG A 29 -10.32 -3.90 15.23
CA ARG A 29 -11.64 -4.46 14.92
C ARG A 29 -11.67 -5.09 13.54
N THR A 30 -11.09 -4.42 12.55
CA THR A 30 -11.12 -4.94 11.18
C THR A 30 -10.21 -6.17 11.01
N LEU A 31 -9.05 -6.20 11.68
CA LEU A 31 -8.20 -7.39 11.68
C LEU A 31 -8.86 -8.58 12.40
N LEU A 32 -9.58 -8.34 13.51
CA LEU A 32 -10.37 -9.38 14.17
C LEU A 32 -11.50 -9.89 13.28
N ALA A 33 -12.23 -8.99 12.61
CA ALA A 33 -13.26 -9.37 11.64
C ALA A 33 -12.68 -10.21 10.50
N TRP A 34 -11.48 -9.88 10.02
CA TRP A 34 -10.78 -10.70 9.03
C TRP A 34 -10.47 -12.11 9.54
N VAL A 35 -10.02 -12.26 10.80
CA VAL A 35 -9.78 -13.57 11.41
C VAL A 35 -11.09 -14.37 11.54
N ASP A 36 -12.20 -13.72 11.90
CA ASP A 36 -13.52 -14.36 11.98
C ASP A 36 -14.03 -14.82 10.61
N MET A 37 -13.75 -14.03 9.56
CA MET A 37 -14.02 -14.44 8.18
C MET A 37 -13.13 -15.61 7.75
N ALA A 38 -11.86 -15.64 8.15
CA ALA A 38 -10.96 -16.76 7.89
C ALA A 38 -11.48 -18.06 8.53
N GLU A 39 -12.01 -18.00 9.76
CA GLU A 39 -12.69 -19.12 10.42
C GLU A 39 -13.94 -19.56 9.65
N THR A 40 -14.78 -18.60 9.24
CA THR A 40 -16.00 -18.86 8.46
C THR A 40 -15.70 -19.54 7.12
N HIS A 41 -14.65 -19.10 6.43
CA HIS A 41 -14.17 -19.69 5.19
C HIS A 41 -13.32 -20.95 5.38
N ARG A 42 -13.21 -21.45 6.62
CA ARG A 42 -12.47 -22.67 6.97
C ARG A 42 -11.01 -22.65 6.52
N LEU A 43 -10.38 -21.47 6.55
CA LEU A 43 -8.94 -21.40 6.36
C LEU A 43 -8.25 -22.13 7.51
N ASP A 44 -7.23 -22.91 7.19
CA ASP A 44 -6.37 -23.45 8.22
C ASP A 44 -5.41 -22.35 8.77
N MET A 45 -4.78 -22.65 9.91
CA MET A 45 -3.86 -21.72 10.56
C MET A 45 -2.67 -21.35 9.67
N ARG A 46 -2.13 -22.28 8.88
CA ARG A 46 -0.97 -22.04 8.01
C ARG A 46 -1.36 -21.09 6.88
N GLN A 47 -2.53 -21.29 6.29
CA GLN A 47 -3.09 -20.41 5.27
C GLN A 47 -3.31 -19.01 5.83
N ALA A 48 -3.96 -18.88 6.99
CA ALA A 48 -4.20 -17.58 7.62
C ALA A 48 -2.88 -16.84 7.93
N LEU A 49 -1.90 -17.55 8.51
CA LEU A 49 -0.58 -16.97 8.77
C LEU A 49 0.13 -16.51 7.49
N ARG A 50 0.06 -17.28 6.40
CA ARG A 50 0.61 -16.88 5.10
C ARG A 50 -0.06 -15.62 4.56
N ARG A 51 -1.40 -15.56 4.55
CA ARG A 51 -2.14 -14.39 4.06
C ARG A 51 -1.85 -13.13 4.88
N LEU A 52 -1.72 -13.26 6.20
CA LEU A 52 -1.30 -12.17 7.08
C LEU A 52 0.15 -11.74 6.84
N ARG A 53 1.05 -12.71 6.70
CA ARG A 53 2.48 -12.49 6.42
C ARG A 53 2.67 -11.72 5.11
N ASP A 54 1.95 -12.11 4.08
CA ASP A 54 2.06 -11.54 2.74
C ASP A 54 1.24 -10.24 2.61
N GLY A 55 0.51 -9.86 3.66
CA GLY A 55 -0.23 -8.60 3.80
C GLY A 55 -1.60 -8.58 3.12
N GLU A 56 -2.09 -9.72 2.68
CA GLU A 56 -3.38 -9.84 1.97
C GLU A 56 -4.56 -9.34 2.81
N ALA A 57 -4.56 -9.63 4.12
CA ALA A 57 -5.58 -9.09 5.03
C ALA A 57 -5.60 -7.55 5.04
N ALA A 58 -4.43 -6.91 5.03
CA ALA A 58 -4.36 -5.45 4.99
C ALA A 58 -4.91 -4.90 3.66
N VAL A 59 -4.60 -5.57 2.54
CA VAL A 59 -5.09 -5.20 1.21
C VAL A 59 -6.62 -5.33 1.10
N GLU A 60 -7.19 -6.41 1.62
CA GLU A 60 -8.65 -6.61 1.64
C GLU A 60 -9.35 -5.53 2.48
N VAL A 61 -8.79 -5.20 3.65
CA VAL A 61 -9.30 -4.11 4.49
C VAL A 61 -9.21 -2.76 3.78
N ALA A 62 -8.07 -2.47 3.15
CA ALA A 62 -7.89 -1.24 2.37
C ALA A 62 -8.92 -1.13 1.27
N ARG A 63 -9.16 -2.21 0.53
CA ARG A 63 -10.13 -2.27 -0.57
C ARG A 63 -11.54 -2.01 -0.07
N ALA A 64 -11.95 -2.63 1.03
CA ALA A 64 -13.27 -2.40 1.61
C ALA A 64 -13.45 -0.95 2.06
N ALA A 65 -12.44 -0.39 2.75
CA ALA A 65 -12.49 1.00 3.21
C ALA A 65 -12.52 2.01 2.05
N LEU A 66 -11.65 1.85 1.06
CA LEU A 66 -11.63 2.70 -0.14
C LEU A 66 -12.92 2.55 -0.96
N GLY A 67 -13.48 1.35 -1.05
CA GLY A 67 -14.76 1.12 -1.72
C GLY A 67 -15.91 1.89 -1.04
N ALA A 68 -15.97 1.88 0.29
CA ALA A 68 -16.94 2.68 1.04
C ALA A 68 -16.73 4.19 0.80
N GLN A 69 -15.49 4.67 0.81
CA GLN A 69 -15.17 6.08 0.52
C GLN A 69 -15.51 6.49 -0.92
N ALA A 70 -15.33 5.59 -1.89
CA ALA A 70 -15.69 5.82 -3.28
C ALA A 70 -17.20 5.94 -3.51
N SER A 71 -18.00 5.28 -2.65
CA SER A 71 -19.46 5.31 -2.73
C SER A 71 -20.11 6.55 -2.10
N ASP A 72 -19.34 7.37 -1.39
CA ASP A 72 -19.83 8.63 -0.82
C ASP A 72 -19.82 9.75 -1.89
N PRO A 73 -21.00 10.19 -2.38
CA PRO A 73 -21.09 11.21 -3.43
C PRO A 73 -20.64 12.60 -2.95
N THR A 74 -20.52 12.80 -1.64
CA THR A 74 -20.02 14.05 -1.04
C THR A 74 -18.57 13.95 -0.58
N GLY A 75 -18.00 12.74 -0.66
CA GLY A 75 -16.68 12.44 -0.16
C GLY A 75 -15.54 12.99 -1.04
N PRO A 76 -14.29 12.96 -0.55
CA PRO A 76 -13.15 13.52 -1.26
C PRO A 76 -12.89 12.90 -2.64
N MET A 77 -13.26 11.63 -2.86
CA MET A 77 -13.14 10.99 -4.17
C MET A 77 -14.07 11.61 -5.22
N ALA A 78 -15.27 12.07 -4.83
CA ALA A 78 -16.21 12.74 -5.73
C ALA A 78 -15.75 14.15 -6.11
N GLN A 79 -14.87 14.75 -5.30
CA GLN A 79 -14.33 16.10 -5.50
C GLN A 79 -12.93 16.09 -6.15
N ALA A 80 -12.37 14.93 -6.44
CA ALA A 80 -11.02 14.81 -6.96
C ALA A 80 -10.95 15.16 -8.47
N ASP A 81 -9.95 15.94 -8.88
CA ASP A 81 -9.63 16.21 -10.29
C ASP A 81 -8.79 15.06 -10.93
N CYS A 82 -8.93 13.85 -10.39
CA CYS A 82 -8.21 12.68 -10.87
C CYS A 82 -8.83 12.18 -12.18
N ARG A 83 -8.09 12.31 -13.29
CA ARG A 83 -8.48 11.83 -14.63
C ARG A 83 -7.44 10.92 -15.25
N LYS A 84 -7.87 10.10 -16.21
CA LYS A 84 -6.95 9.27 -17.01
C LYS A 84 -5.90 10.18 -17.67
N GLY A 85 -4.62 9.81 -17.58
CA GLY A 85 -3.49 10.57 -18.12
C GLY A 85 -2.94 11.68 -17.21
N CYS A 86 -3.58 12.00 -16.07
CA CYS A 86 -3.05 12.90 -15.05
C CYS A 86 -2.01 12.13 -14.20
N ALA A 87 -0.78 12.01 -14.70
CA ALA A 87 0.24 11.09 -14.19
C ALA A 87 1.08 11.63 -13.01
N PHE A 88 0.74 12.75 -12.42
CA PHE A 88 1.55 13.37 -11.36
C PHE A 88 1.68 12.49 -10.10
N CYS A 89 0.67 11.67 -9.78
CA CYS A 89 0.76 10.68 -8.69
C CYS A 89 1.76 9.54 -8.98
N CYS A 90 2.22 9.41 -10.23
CA CYS A 90 3.26 8.48 -10.63
C CYS A 90 4.66 9.09 -10.54
N ILE A 91 4.80 10.39 -10.22
CA ILE A 91 6.09 10.99 -9.90
C ILE A 91 6.38 10.69 -8.43
N LEU A 92 7.26 9.72 -8.22
CA LEU A 92 7.55 9.12 -6.93
C LEU A 92 8.51 10.04 -6.17
N LEU A 93 7.99 10.75 -5.17
CA LEU A 93 8.82 11.55 -4.28
C LEU A 93 9.58 10.63 -3.31
N GLY A 94 10.90 10.82 -3.26
CA GLY A 94 11.80 9.98 -2.48
C GLY A 94 12.17 8.67 -3.18
N SER A 95 12.98 7.85 -2.52
CA SER A 95 13.51 6.61 -3.12
C SER A 95 12.53 5.45 -3.09
N ASP A 96 11.46 5.52 -2.30
CA ASP A 96 10.57 4.38 -2.04
C ASP A 96 9.34 4.30 -2.97
N GLY A 97 8.79 5.46 -3.33
CA GLY A 97 7.51 5.55 -4.05
C GLY A 97 6.27 5.04 -3.29
N GLY A 98 6.45 4.49 -2.09
CA GLY A 98 5.38 4.05 -1.19
C GLY A 98 5.55 2.61 -0.72
N THR A 99 5.05 2.35 0.49
CA THR A 99 5.13 1.04 1.14
C THR A 99 4.03 0.08 0.65
N MET A 100 4.45 -1.10 0.19
CA MET A 100 3.57 -2.17 -0.28
C MET A 100 3.71 -3.46 0.54
N THR A 101 2.67 -4.29 0.48
CA THR A 101 2.70 -5.68 0.97
C THR A 101 3.38 -6.63 -0.02
N GLY A 102 3.67 -7.86 0.43
CA GLY A 102 4.22 -8.90 -0.46
C GLY A 102 3.27 -9.30 -1.58
N VAL A 103 1.98 -9.40 -1.31
CA VAL A 103 0.98 -9.72 -2.35
C VAL A 103 0.85 -8.60 -3.38
N GLU A 104 0.97 -7.34 -2.98
CA GLU A 104 0.96 -6.20 -3.92
C GLU A 104 2.24 -6.14 -4.74
N ALA A 105 3.40 -6.37 -4.11
CA ALA A 105 4.68 -6.40 -4.80
C ALA A 105 4.71 -7.47 -5.88
N ALA A 106 4.29 -8.71 -5.54
CA ALA A 106 4.22 -9.80 -6.51
C ALA A 106 3.26 -9.50 -7.66
N ARG A 107 2.06 -8.99 -7.35
CA ARG A 107 1.05 -8.65 -8.36
C ARG A 107 1.50 -7.52 -9.28
N LEU A 108 2.15 -6.49 -8.73
CA LEU A 108 2.66 -5.37 -9.52
C LEU A 108 3.79 -5.83 -10.44
N HIS A 109 4.72 -6.63 -9.91
CA HIS A 109 5.80 -7.22 -10.71
C HIS A 109 5.27 -8.06 -11.86
N GLU A 110 4.36 -9.00 -11.58
CA GLU A 110 3.73 -9.87 -12.58
C GLU A 110 3.03 -9.06 -13.69
N ALA A 111 2.32 -7.99 -13.32
CA ALA A 111 1.64 -7.13 -14.28
C ALA A 111 2.59 -6.32 -15.17
N LEU A 112 3.81 -6.05 -14.71
CA LEU A 112 4.82 -5.26 -15.42
C LEU A 112 5.86 -6.12 -16.14
N ALA A 113 6.04 -7.38 -15.76
CA ALA A 113 7.00 -8.29 -16.38
C ALA A 113 6.87 -8.40 -17.92
N PRO A 114 5.66 -8.37 -18.53
CA PRO A 114 5.53 -8.35 -20.00
C PRO A 114 6.09 -7.09 -20.68
N LEU A 115 6.42 -6.05 -19.91
CA LEU A 115 6.95 -4.77 -20.38
C LEU A 115 8.47 -4.68 -20.25
N ALA A 116 9.14 -5.80 -19.98
CA ALA A 116 10.59 -5.84 -19.87
C ALA A 116 11.26 -5.20 -21.09
N ASP A 117 12.29 -4.38 -20.83
CA ASP A 117 13.10 -3.64 -21.80
C ASP A 117 12.33 -2.61 -22.66
N GLN A 118 11.06 -2.32 -22.35
CA GLN A 118 10.30 -1.26 -23.01
C GLN A 118 10.56 0.10 -22.37
N PRO A 119 10.44 1.21 -23.13
CA PRO A 119 10.38 2.57 -22.59
C PRO A 119 9.38 2.68 -21.45
N ASP A 120 9.70 3.50 -20.45
CA ASP A 120 8.86 3.67 -19.26
C ASP A 120 8.79 5.13 -18.80
N GLY A 121 8.03 5.38 -17.73
CA GLY A 121 7.82 6.72 -17.19
C GLY A 121 9.10 7.55 -17.00
N ARG A 122 10.24 6.91 -16.75
CA ARG A 122 11.54 7.56 -16.56
C ARG A 122 12.02 8.30 -17.81
N ASP A 123 11.56 7.91 -18.99
CA ASP A 123 11.82 8.62 -20.25
C ASP A 123 11.02 9.93 -20.36
N TRP A 124 9.91 10.05 -19.62
CA TRP A 124 9.14 11.29 -19.50
C TRP A 124 9.62 12.17 -18.34
N HIS A 125 9.90 11.57 -17.18
CA HIS A 125 10.37 12.27 -15.99
C HIS A 125 11.26 11.37 -15.12
N PRO A 126 12.44 11.80 -14.65
CA PRO A 126 13.42 10.93 -13.99
C PRO A 126 12.89 10.23 -12.72
N SER A 127 11.98 10.88 -12.00
CA SER A 127 11.33 10.31 -10.80
C SER A 127 9.99 9.61 -11.08
N ALA A 128 9.60 9.42 -12.33
CA ALA A 128 8.35 8.72 -12.64
C ALA A 128 8.47 7.21 -12.39
N CYS A 129 7.36 6.61 -11.98
CA CYS A 129 7.21 5.18 -11.82
C CYS A 129 7.39 4.46 -13.16
N ALA A 130 8.16 3.38 -13.17
CA ALA A 130 8.36 2.50 -14.32
C ALA A 130 7.05 1.88 -14.87
N ALA A 131 5.99 1.83 -14.05
CA ALA A 131 4.67 1.38 -14.52
C ALA A 131 4.00 2.34 -15.51
N LEU A 132 4.48 3.58 -15.61
CA LEU A 132 3.89 4.61 -16.46
C LEU A 132 4.34 4.42 -17.91
N ASP A 133 3.41 4.62 -18.84
CA ASP A 133 3.70 4.78 -20.27
C ASP A 133 4.18 6.22 -20.53
N PRO A 134 5.39 6.44 -21.08
CA PRO A 134 5.95 7.78 -21.22
C PRO A 134 5.22 8.65 -22.25
N GLU A 135 4.57 8.05 -23.25
CA GLU A 135 3.89 8.79 -24.32
C GLU A 135 2.47 9.19 -23.89
N THR A 136 1.71 8.22 -23.39
CA THR A 136 0.29 8.38 -23.06
C THR A 136 0.04 8.82 -21.62
N ARG A 137 1.05 8.69 -20.75
CA ARG A 137 0.96 8.99 -19.31
C ARG A 137 -0.09 8.13 -18.61
N LEU A 138 -0.37 6.94 -19.14
CA LEU A 138 -1.26 5.96 -18.54
C LEU A 138 -0.46 4.94 -17.73
N CYS A 139 -1.01 4.51 -16.59
CA CYS A 139 -0.41 3.42 -15.83
C CYS A 139 -0.69 2.10 -16.54
N ARG A 140 0.36 1.42 -17.01
CA ARG A 140 0.29 0.14 -17.73
C ARG A 140 -0.08 -1.04 -16.82
N ALA A 141 -0.01 -0.83 -15.50
CA ALA A 141 -0.43 -1.77 -14.46
C ALA A 141 -1.62 -1.26 -13.62
N TYR A 142 -2.58 -0.55 -14.25
CA TYR A 142 -3.68 0.13 -13.56
C TYR A 142 -4.47 -0.77 -12.58
N GLU A 143 -4.73 -2.02 -12.96
CA GLU A 143 -5.46 -2.98 -12.12
C GLU A 143 -4.59 -3.56 -10.99
N ALA A 144 -3.28 -3.65 -11.19
CA ALA A 144 -2.34 -4.10 -10.18
C ALA A 144 -1.92 -3.00 -9.18
N ARG A 145 -2.42 -1.77 -9.36
CA ARG A 145 -2.08 -0.63 -8.49
C ARG A 145 -2.20 -0.96 -6.99
N PRO A 146 -1.13 -0.74 -6.21
CA PRO A 146 -1.13 -0.90 -4.76
C PRO A 146 -2.10 0.06 -4.05
N ALA A 147 -2.36 -0.19 -2.77
CA ALA A 147 -3.23 0.60 -1.92
C ALA A 147 -2.83 2.08 -1.89
N ILE A 148 -1.53 2.38 -1.84
CA ILE A 148 -1.02 3.76 -1.89
C ILE A 148 -1.52 4.48 -3.16
N CYS A 149 -1.33 3.90 -4.35
CA CYS A 149 -1.76 4.48 -5.62
C CYS A 149 -3.27 4.59 -5.77
N ARG A 150 -4.04 3.73 -5.09
CA ARG A 150 -5.51 3.76 -5.09
C ARG A 150 -6.10 4.76 -4.09
N SER A 151 -5.29 5.19 -3.13
CA SER A 151 -5.69 6.11 -2.07
C SER A 151 -5.28 7.56 -2.31
N TYR A 152 -4.29 7.78 -3.18
CA TYR A 152 -3.82 9.12 -3.49
C TYR A 152 -4.83 9.85 -4.37
N ILE A 153 -5.28 11.01 -3.91
CA ILE A 153 -6.21 11.88 -4.63
C ILE A 153 -5.79 13.34 -4.48
N SER A 154 -6.30 14.19 -5.36
CA SER A 154 -6.19 15.64 -5.23
C SER A 154 -7.45 16.30 -5.80
N PRO A 155 -7.95 17.39 -5.19
CA PRO A 155 -9.01 18.21 -5.77
C PRO A 155 -8.53 19.06 -6.94
N ASP A 156 -7.22 19.16 -7.18
CA ASP A 156 -6.63 20.04 -8.19
C ASP A 156 -5.35 19.41 -8.78
N ALA A 157 -5.34 19.19 -10.10
CA ALA A 157 -4.18 18.67 -10.81
C ALA A 157 -2.97 19.62 -10.79
N ALA A 158 -3.18 20.94 -10.75
CA ALA A 158 -2.09 21.91 -10.67
C ALA A 158 -1.34 21.81 -9.32
N LEU A 159 -2.05 21.47 -8.24
CA LEU A 159 -1.39 21.17 -6.96
C LEU A 159 -0.55 19.89 -7.05
N CYS A 160 -1.02 18.86 -7.75
CA CYS A 160 -0.23 17.65 -7.97
C CYS A 160 1.04 17.92 -8.80
N GLU A 161 0.96 18.77 -9.82
CA GLU A 161 2.12 19.17 -10.61
C GLU A 161 3.19 19.85 -9.76
N ARG A 162 2.77 20.77 -8.88
CA ARG A 162 3.69 21.43 -7.93
C ARG A 162 4.31 20.43 -6.95
N VAL A 163 3.52 19.50 -6.41
CA VAL A 163 4.05 18.39 -5.58
C VAL A 163 5.09 17.59 -6.36
N ALA A 164 4.81 17.27 -7.63
CA ALA A 164 5.72 16.51 -8.47
C ALA A 164 7.05 17.25 -8.75
N GLN A 165 7.04 18.58 -8.70
CA GLN A 165 8.24 19.42 -8.77
C GLN A 165 8.97 19.56 -7.42
N GLY A 166 8.45 18.92 -6.37
CA GLY A 166 9.04 18.92 -5.02
C GLY A 166 8.51 20.02 -4.09
N GLU A 167 7.48 20.75 -4.49
CA GLU A 167 6.88 21.77 -3.62
C GLU A 167 6.00 21.15 -2.52
N ALA A 168 6.14 21.67 -1.31
CA ALA A 168 5.27 21.32 -0.19
C ALA A 168 3.96 22.13 -0.26
N VAL A 169 2.95 21.57 -0.93
CA VAL A 169 1.60 22.15 -1.02
C VAL A 169 0.55 21.30 -0.28
N ALA A 170 -0.47 21.96 0.27
CA ALA A 170 -1.63 21.30 0.83
C ALA A 170 -2.62 20.91 -0.28
N GLY A 171 -3.47 19.91 -0.05
CA GLY A 171 -4.52 19.48 -0.98
C GLY A 171 -4.33 18.04 -1.46
N PRO A 172 -3.29 17.73 -2.24
CA PRO A 172 -2.99 16.35 -2.61
C PRO A 172 -2.64 15.50 -1.39
N GLY A 173 -3.14 14.27 -1.35
CA GLY A 173 -2.90 13.40 -0.21
C GLY A 173 -3.50 12.02 -0.36
N VAL A 174 -3.33 11.19 0.68
CA VAL A 174 -3.86 9.84 0.73
C VAL A 174 -5.11 9.77 1.59
N LEU A 175 -6.10 9.03 1.12
CA LEU A 175 -7.32 8.78 1.87
C LEU A 175 -7.08 7.94 3.13
N GLY A 176 -7.95 8.11 4.13
CA GLY A 176 -7.87 7.39 5.40
C GLY A 176 -7.82 5.86 5.28
N GLY A 177 -8.33 5.27 4.19
CA GLY A 177 -8.17 3.85 3.87
C GLY A 177 -6.70 3.40 3.82
N HIS A 178 -5.78 4.27 3.39
CA HIS A 178 -4.34 3.98 3.40
C HIS A 178 -3.75 3.95 4.81
N THR A 179 -4.12 4.90 5.66
CA THR A 179 -3.67 4.89 7.06
C THR A 179 -4.22 3.68 7.80
N LEU A 180 -5.46 3.27 7.53
CA LEU A 180 -6.03 2.04 8.06
C LEU A 180 -5.25 0.81 7.58
N TYR A 181 -4.92 0.75 6.30
CA TYR A 181 -4.08 -0.30 5.70
C TYR A 181 -2.73 -0.45 6.42
N LEU A 182 -1.97 0.64 6.57
CA LEU A 182 -0.69 0.62 7.28
C LEU A 182 -0.86 0.25 8.76
N SER A 183 -1.96 0.68 9.38
CA SER A 183 -2.27 0.35 10.77
C SER A 183 -2.55 -1.14 10.96
N VAL A 184 -3.32 -1.76 10.06
CA VAL A 184 -3.58 -3.21 10.06
C VAL A 184 -2.30 -3.99 9.82
N LEU A 185 -1.46 -3.55 8.88
CA LEU A 185 -0.17 -4.19 8.60
C LEU A 185 0.78 -4.10 9.81
N THR A 186 0.81 -2.96 10.48
CA THR A 186 1.58 -2.74 11.71
C THR A 186 1.09 -3.64 12.84
N LEU A 187 -0.23 -3.70 13.09
CA LEU A 187 -0.80 -4.60 14.10
C LEU A 187 -0.53 -6.07 13.77
N THR A 188 -0.58 -6.45 12.49
CA THR A 188 -0.27 -7.80 12.04
C THR A 188 1.19 -8.16 12.35
N ARG A 189 2.14 -7.26 12.04
CA ARG A 189 3.55 -7.44 12.36
C ARG A 189 3.78 -7.61 13.87
N GLU A 190 3.11 -6.82 14.70
CA GLU A 190 3.19 -6.94 16.16
C GLU A 190 2.58 -8.24 16.69
N ALA A 191 1.42 -8.64 16.16
CA ALA A 191 0.72 -9.85 16.57
C ALA A 191 1.51 -11.13 16.19
N LEU A 192 2.21 -11.09 15.05
CA LEU A 192 3.00 -12.21 14.51
C LEU A 192 4.48 -12.20 14.94
N ARG A 193 4.90 -11.27 15.81
CA ARG A 193 6.25 -11.23 16.35
C ARG A 193 6.61 -12.57 17.01
N GLY A 194 7.75 -13.13 16.64
CA GLY A 194 8.22 -14.45 17.10
C GLY A 194 7.53 -15.64 16.42
N VAL A 195 6.68 -15.41 15.43
CA VAL A 195 6.03 -16.46 14.62
C VAL A 195 6.49 -16.39 13.17
N THR A 196 6.37 -15.23 12.53
CA THR A 196 6.88 -15.00 11.17
C THR A 196 7.14 -13.51 10.94
N ALA A 197 8.10 -13.20 10.07
CA ALA A 197 8.31 -11.83 9.61
C ALA A 197 7.18 -11.40 8.67
N VAL A 198 6.74 -10.14 8.78
CA VAL A 198 5.71 -9.54 7.90
C VAL A 198 6.41 -8.44 7.08
N PRO A 199 7.02 -8.77 5.93
CA PRO A 199 7.82 -7.84 5.16
C PRO A 199 6.96 -6.78 4.46
N THR A 200 7.62 -5.68 4.14
CA THR A 200 7.11 -4.59 3.30
C THR A 200 8.11 -4.32 2.19
N TYR A 201 7.64 -3.81 1.07
CA TYR A 201 8.44 -3.64 -0.14
C TYR A 201 8.25 -2.25 -0.74
N SER A 202 9.29 -1.83 -1.46
CA SER A 202 9.37 -0.54 -2.11
C SER A 202 8.65 -0.56 -3.45
N LEU A 203 7.73 0.38 -3.68
CA LEU A 203 7.00 0.50 -4.92
C LEU A 203 7.92 0.79 -6.10
N SER A 204 8.80 1.77 -5.96
CA SER A 204 9.72 2.20 -7.02
C SER A 204 10.60 1.03 -7.48
N LYS A 205 11.22 0.33 -6.53
CA LYS A 205 12.15 -0.78 -6.81
C LYS A 205 11.44 -1.98 -7.46
N ILE A 206 10.25 -2.35 -6.99
CA ILE A 206 9.49 -3.44 -7.60
C ILE A 206 9.10 -3.09 -9.04
N ALA A 207 8.61 -1.87 -9.28
CA ALA A 207 8.21 -1.45 -10.61
C ALA A 207 9.41 -1.41 -11.58
N SER A 208 10.53 -0.83 -11.14
CA SER A 208 11.78 -0.80 -11.92
C SER A 208 12.33 -2.19 -12.21
N ALA A 209 12.45 -3.05 -11.18
CA ALA A 209 12.95 -4.40 -11.34
C ALA A 209 12.13 -5.22 -12.35
N ALA A 210 10.81 -5.04 -12.37
CA ALA A 210 9.94 -5.75 -13.31
C ALA A 210 10.20 -5.35 -14.78
N VAL A 211 10.31 -4.05 -15.07
CA VAL A 211 10.59 -3.56 -16.44
C VAL A 211 12.05 -3.76 -16.84
N GLU A 212 12.95 -3.94 -15.88
CA GLU A 212 14.36 -4.31 -16.09
C GLU A 212 14.55 -5.82 -16.26
N GLY A 213 13.46 -6.60 -16.33
CA GLY A 213 13.51 -8.04 -16.56
C GLY A 213 14.03 -8.86 -15.37
N VAL A 214 14.13 -8.26 -14.18
CA VAL A 214 14.61 -8.95 -12.97
C VAL A 214 13.57 -9.98 -12.51
N PRO A 215 13.96 -11.25 -12.24
CA PRO A 215 13.04 -12.25 -11.73
C PRO A 215 12.36 -11.84 -10.42
N LEU A 216 11.11 -12.27 -10.20
CA LEU A 216 10.31 -11.86 -9.04
C LEU A 216 11.02 -12.12 -7.69
N ALA A 217 11.71 -13.25 -7.55
CA ALA A 217 12.40 -13.58 -6.31
C ALA A 217 13.49 -12.55 -5.96
N ASP A 218 14.28 -12.17 -6.95
CA ASP A 218 15.38 -11.20 -6.80
C ASP A 218 14.83 -9.78 -6.63
N ALA A 219 13.74 -9.44 -7.34
CA ALA A 219 13.04 -8.17 -7.18
C ALA A 219 12.49 -8.00 -5.76
N LEU A 220 11.87 -9.05 -5.19
CA LEU A 220 11.38 -9.03 -3.81
C LEU A 220 12.53 -8.88 -2.80
N ASP A 221 13.67 -9.54 -3.03
CA ASP A 221 14.81 -9.40 -2.13
C ASP A 221 15.39 -7.98 -2.15
N GLY A 222 15.67 -7.43 -3.34
CA GLY A 222 16.23 -6.09 -3.50
C GLY A 222 15.30 -4.94 -3.11
N ALA A 223 13.98 -5.16 -3.17
CA ALA A 223 12.97 -4.18 -2.79
C ALA A 223 12.50 -4.29 -1.32
N ARG A 224 12.94 -5.30 -0.58
CA ARG A 224 12.52 -5.50 0.81
C ARG A 224 12.97 -4.36 1.70
N HIS A 225 12.06 -3.82 2.50
CA HIS A 225 12.37 -2.77 3.46
C HIS A 225 13.17 -3.29 4.65
N ALA A 226 14.02 -2.39 5.19
CA ALA A 226 14.56 -2.56 6.52
C ALA A 226 13.41 -2.61 7.56
N PRO A 227 13.62 -3.28 8.72
CA PRO A 227 12.56 -3.47 9.72
C PRO A 227 11.84 -2.19 10.19
N ARG A 228 12.55 -1.06 10.19
CA ARG A 228 12.06 0.23 10.69
C ARG A 228 11.12 0.97 9.73
N GLU A 229 11.18 0.68 8.43
CA GLU A 229 10.53 1.52 7.40
C GLU A 229 9.01 1.64 7.63
N LEU A 230 8.31 0.55 7.95
CA LEU A 230 6.87 0.61 8.24
C LEU A 230 6.55 1.49 9.46
N THR A 231 7.42 1.48 10.47
CA THR A 231 7.22 2.32 11.67
C THR A 231 7.49 3.79 11.37
N GLU A 232 8.42 4.06 10.46
CA GLU A 232 8.69 5.42 9.99
C GLU A 232 7.56 5.92 9.10
N GLU A 233 7.05 5.08 8.19
CA GLU A 233 5.90 5.39 7.33
C GLU A 233 4.63 5.68 8.14
N ILE A 234 4.27 4.81 9.10
CA ILE A 234 3.11 5.08 9.95
C ILE A 234 3.32 6.35 10.81
N GLY A 235 4.58 6.66 11.18
CA GLY A 235 4.96 7.90 11.85
C GLY A 235 4.71 9.13 10.97
N ARG A 236 5.05 9.07 9.68
CA ARG A 236 4.75 10.12 8.68
C ARG A 236 3.24 10.35 8.56
N GLN A 237 2.45 9.28 8.48
CA GLN A 237 0.98 9.39 8.43
C GLN A 237 0.40 10.00 9.71
N LYS A 238 0.92 9.61 10.88
CA LYS A 238 0.53 10.20 12.16
C LYS A 238 0.78 11.71 12.19
N ALA A 239 1.94 12.15 11.70
CA ALA A 239 2.30 13.56 11.65
C ALA A 239 1.42 14.35 10.67
N ALA A 240 1.06 13.74 9.53
CA ALA A 240 0.15 14.35 8.55
C ALA A 240 -1.27 14.55 9.11
N LEU A 241 -1.77 13.62 9.92
CA LEU A 241 -3.10 13.73 10.57
C LEU A 241 -3.16 14.73 11.73
N GLY A 242 -2.01 15.12 12.28
CA GLY A 242 -1.94 16.10 13.38
C GLY A 242 -1.80 17.55 12.92
N ARG A 243 -1.73 17.78 11.61
CA ARG A 243 -1.78 19.10 10.98
C ARG A 243 -3.20 19.41 10.53
#